data_AF-A0A193C1Y3-F1
#
_entry.id   AF-A0A193C1Y3-F1
#
_cell.length_a   1.000
_cell.length_b   1.000
_cell.length_c   1.000
_cell.angle_alpha   90.00
_cell.angle_beta   90.00
_cell.angle_gamma   90.00
#
_symmetry.space_group_name_H-M   'P 1'
#
loop_
_entity.id
_entity.type
_entity.pdbx_description
1 polymer ?
#
loop_
_entity_poly.entity_id
_entity_poly.type
_entity_poly.pdbx_seq_one_letter_code
_entity_poly.pdbx_strand_id
1 'polypeptide(L)'
;MKRTFLGATILALGLSLALGGQASASDAPSGAPTAADLAAVSTVVTSDATTQRLANAVFPGAAKADTAIAARTAKADPRTPVAVYQPTAAFIAGAPGAPAELAYVAVPATLGNGNAATLWSQREGSGWSVFNVASGDIEKRLGGRTGKGYLLSEPQAGAWYAVDGDTVTVLDGSSVAKTGEKMTLAAYRQALQSRYGDKLPGSTYDRTGAAGGYGAPPAGDTSVPWWPYAIGAVFLAAAGAAVTLRLRRQ
;
A
#
# COMPACT_ATOMS: atom_id res chain seq x y z
N MET A 1 -19.32 38.16 76.71
CA MET A 1 -19.63 36.72 76.73
C MET A 1 -20.61 36.38 75.61
N LYS A 2 -20.14 35.88 74.46
CA LYS A 2 -20.99 35.21 73.46
C LYS A 2 -20.17 34.08 72.85
N ARG A 3 -20.64 32.84 73.04
CA ARG A 3 -19.99 31.59 72.65
C ARG A 3 -20.34 31.30 71.18
N THR A 4 -19.33 31.14 70.34
CA THR A 4 -19.43 30.73 68.94
C THR A 4 -19.63 29.21 68.84
N PHE A 5 -20.60 28.78 68.01
CA PHE A 5 -20.85 27.38 67.69
C PHE A 5 -19.79 26.84 66.73
N LEU A 6 -19.33 25.62 67.01
CA LEU A 6 -18.43 24.80 66.19
C LEU A 6 -19.22 23.88 65.23
N GLY A 7 -18.60 23.59 64.08
CA GLY A 7 -18.70 22.33 63.34
C GLY A 7 -19.79 22.25 62.27
N ALA A 8 -19.61 21.66 61.10
CA ALA A 8 -18.48 20.95 60.50
C ALA A 8 -18.74 20.88 58.98
N THR A 9 -17.70 20.97 58.14
CA THR A 9 -17.83 20.64 56.72
C THR A 9 -16.64 19.80 56.31
N ILE A 10 -16.87 18.50 56.13
CA ILE A 10 -15.91 17.54 55.60
C ILE A 10 -15.90 17.74 54.08
N LEU A 11 -14.80 18.24 53.53
CA LEU A 11 -14.57 18.31 52.08
C LEU A 11 -13.71 17.10 51.70
N ALA A 12 -14.31 16.07 51.13
CA ALA A 12 -13.61 14.92 50.58
C ALA A 12 -13.06 15.28 49.19
N LEU A 13 -11.73 15.39 49.06
CA LEU A 13 -11.04 15.44 47.76
C LEU A 13 -10.93 14.01 47.20
N GLY A 14 -11.78 13.67 46.23
CA GLY A 14 -11.63 12.48 45.40
C GLY A 14 -10.75 12.80 44.19
N LEU A 15 -9.46 12.45 44.25
CA LEU A 15 -8.55 12.54 43.12
C LEU A 15 -8.61 11.22 42.32
N SER A 16 -9.54 11.13 41.39
CA SER A 16 -9.65 9.98 40.48
C SER A 16 -8.64 10.13 39.34
N LEU A 17 -7.51 9.43 39.43
CA LEU A 17 -6.60 9.24 38.28
C LEU A 17 -7.29 8.36 37.23
N ALA A 18 -7.87 9.00 36.23
CA ALA A 18 -8.28 8.33 35.00
C ALA A 18 -7.04 8.05 34.14
N LEU A 19 -6.49 6.84 34.26
CA LEU A 19 -5.63 6.24 33.23
C LEU A 19 -6.51 5.84 32.03
N GLY A 20 -7.06 6.84 31.35
CA GLY A 20 -7.62 6.66 30.01
C GLY A 20 -6.46 6.48 29.04
N GLY A 21 -6.32 5.28 28.49
CA GLY A 21 -5.41 5.04 27.38
C GLY A 21 -5.74 6.02 26.26
N GLN A 22 -4.86 7.00 26.05
CA GLN A 22 -4.94 7.90 24.93
C GLN A 22 -4.63 7.06 23.69
N ALA A 23 -5.67 6.58 23.00
CA ALA A 23 -5.54 6.14 21.62
C ALA A 23 -5.07 7.37 20.85
N SER A 24 -3.76 7.44 20.62
CA SER A 24 -3.16 8.56 19.91
C SER A 24 -3.72 8.55 18.49
N ALA A 25 -4.09 9.72 17.98
CA ALA A 25 -4.53 9.89 16.59
C ALA A 25 -3.47 9.45 15.53
N SER A 26 -2.30 8.95 15.98
CA SER A 26 -1.20 8.48 15.15
C SER A 26 -1.40 7.10 14.55
N ASP A 27 -2.38 6.30 14.96
CA ASP A 27 -2.47 4.90 14.49
C ASP A 27 -3.25 4.73 13.17
N ALA A 28 -3.91 5.79 12.71
CA ALA A 28 -4.63 5.81 11.44
C ALA A 28 -3.65 6.03 10.27
N PRO A 29 -3.91 5.41 9.10
CA PRO A 29 -3.10 5.66 7.93
C PRO A 29 -3.35 7.07 7.38
N SER A 30 -2.32 7.68 6.79
CA SER A 30 -2.45 8.97 6.12
C SER A 30 -3.02 8.80 4.70
N GLY A 31 -3.65 9.86 4.20
CA GLY A 31 -4.10 9.94 2.81
C GLY A 31 -5.32 9.09 2.46
N ALA A 32 -6.11 8.65 3.46
CA ALA A 32 -7.32 7.88 3.23
C ALA A 32 -8.23 8.52 2.15
N PRO A 33 -8.67 7.77 1.12
CA PRO A 33 -9.50 8.33 0.05
C PRO A 33 -10.82 8.89 0.58
N THR A 34 -11.15 10.10 0.17
CA THR A 34 -12.47 10.71 0.42
C THR A 34 -13.51 10.18 -0.56
N ALA A 35 -14.80 10.46 -0.33
CA ALA A 35 -15.85 10.13 -1.29
C ALA A 35 -15.63 10.79 -2.67
N ALA A 36 -15.10 12.02 -2.70
CA ALA A 36 -14.75 12.72 -3.93
C ALA A 36 -13.60 12.03 -4.66
N ASP A 37 -12.61 11.52 -3.93
CA ASP A 37 -11.52 10.73 -4.50
C ASP A 37 -12.04 9.45 -5.15
N LEU A 38 -12.93 8.72 -4.46
CA LEU A 38 -13.51 7.49 -5.02
C LEU A 38 -14.37 7.76 -6.26
N ALA A 39 -15.06 8.90 -6.33
CA ALA A 39 -15.78 9.34 -7.53
C ALA A 39 -14.83 9.68 -8.69
N ALA A 40 -13.71 10.34 -8.41
CA ALA A 40 -12.67 10.63 -9.41
C ALA A 40 -11.99 9.34 -9.90
N VAL A 41 -11.68 8.41 -8.99
CA VAL A 41 -11.18 7.07 -9.35
C VAL A 41 -12.17 6.34 -10.24
N SER A 42 -13.46 6.33 -9.89
CA SER A 42 -14.53 5.73 -10.70
C SER A 42 -14.54 6.29 -12.12
N THR A 43 -14.38 7.61 -12.27
CA THR A 43 -14.33 8.28 -13.58
C THR A 43 -13.16 7.79 -14.42
N VAL A 44 -11.95 7.69 -13.86
CA VAL A 44 -10.76 7.31 -14.64
C VAL A 44 -10.72 5.81 -14.96
N VAL A 45 -11.19 4.96 -14.05
CA VAL A 45 -11.21 3.50 -14.27
C VAL A 45 -12.30 3.05 -15.24
N THR A 46 -13.33 3.86 -15.46
CA THR A 46 -14.42 3.59 -16.43
C THR A 46 -14.28 4.35 -17.74
N SER A 47 -13.20 5.13 -17.93
CA SER A 47 -12.93 5.82 -19.19
C SER A 47 -12.72 4.85 -20.36
N ASP A 48 -13.00 5.31 -21.58
CA ASP A 48 -12.79 4.52 -22.81
C ASP A 48 -11.33 4.07 -22.95
N ALA A 49 -10.38 4.95 -22.60
CA ALA A 49 -8.95 4.64 -22.65
C ALA A 49 -8.59 3.48 -21.70
N THR A 50 -9.13 3.48 -20.48
CA THR A 50 -8.90 2.39 -19.52
C THR A 50 -9.60 1.11 -19.96
N THR A 51 -10.81 1.20 -20.50
CA THR A 51 -11.55 0.03 -21.01
C THR A 51 -10.80 -0.62 -22.18
N GLN A 52 -10.25 0.17 -23.11
CA GLN A 52 -9.40 -0.33 -24.18
C GLN A 52 -8.11 -0.96 -23.64
N ARG A 53 -7.49 -0.36 -22.60
CA ARG A 53 -6.33 -0.95 -21.94
C ARG A 53 -6.66 -2.34 -21.35
N LEU A 54 -7.81 -2.50 -20.69
CA LEU A 54 -8.27 -3.79 -20.17
C LEU A 54 -8.58 -4.82 -21.26
N ALA A 55 -9.16 -4.38 -22.38
CA ALA A 55 -9.46 -5.26 -23.52
C ALA A 55 -8.18 -5.82 -24.16
N ASN A 56 -7.11 -5.02 -24.20
CA ASN A 56 -5.85 -5.36 -24.87
C ASN A 56 -4.79 -5.98 -23.93
N ALA A 57 -4.96 -5.89 -22.61
CA ALA A 57 -4.02 -6.43 -21.65
C ALA A 57 -3.97 -7.97 -21.69
N VAL A 58 -2.77 -8.52 -21.82
CA VAL A 58 -2.51 -9.97 -21.83
C VAL A 58 -1.34 -10.27 -20.90
N PHE A 59 -1.56 -11.16 -19.95
CA PHE A 59 -0.51 -11.63 -19.03
C PHE A 59 0.15 -12.92 -19.55
N PRO A 60 1.41 -13.21 -19.17
CA PRO A 60 2.08 -14.44 -19.55
C PRO A 60 1.23 -15.69 -19.27
N GLY A 61 1.13 -16.58 -20.26
CA GLY A 61 0.34 -17.81 -20.14
C GLY A 61 -1.17 -17.66 -20.34
N ALA A 62 -1.69 -16.45 -20.56
CA ALA A 62 -3.11 -16.23 -20.85
C ALA A 62 -3.42 -16.35 -22.36
N ALA A 63 -4.55 -16.97 -22.69
CA ALA A 63 -5.07 -16.97 -24.05
C ALA A 63 -5.51 -15.56 -24.48
N LYS A 64 -5.25 -15.21 -25.74
CA LYS A 64 -5.78 -13.98 -26.35
C LYS A 64 -7.25 -14.18 -26.69
N ALA A 65 -8.07 -13.18 -26.39
CA ALA A 65 -9.45 -13.14 -26.85
C ALA A 65 -9.55 -12.55 -28.25
N ASP A 66 -10.62 -12.90 -28.95
CA ASP A 66 -11.07 -12.14 -30.13
C ASP A 66 -11.35 -10.68 -29.75
N THR A 67 -11.01 -9.74 -30.63
CA THR A 67 -11.08 -8.30 -30.34
C THR A 67 -12.50 -7.81 -30.06
N ALA A 68 -13.51 -8.32 -30.77
CA ALA A 68 -14.90 -7.90 -30.56
C ALA A 68 -15.46 -8.47 -29.25
N ILE A 69 -15.03 -9.69 -28.87
CA ILE A 69 -15.36 -10.28 -27.57
C ILE A 69 -14.64 -9.51 -26.45
N ALA A 70 -13.37 -9.18 -26.64
CA ALA A 70 -12.55 -8.48 -25.66
C ALA A 70 -13.15 -7.13 -25.26
N ALA A 71 -13.62 -6.35 -26.23
CA ALA A 71 -14.25 -5.05 -25.99
C ALA A 71 -15.54 -5.14 -25.17
N ARG A 72 -16.30 -6.25 -25.28
CA ARG A 72 -17.55 -6.45 -24.54
C ARG A 72 -17.34 -7.00 -23.13
N THR A 73 -16.26 -7.75 -22.92
CA THR A 73 -15.96 -8.41 -21.64
C THR A 73 -15.16 -7.50 -20.70
N ALA A 74 -14.27 -6.68 -21.24
CA ALA A 74 -13.40 -5.80 -20.47
C ALA A 74 -14.22 -4.76 -19.69
N LYS A 75 -14.12 -4.77 -18.36
CA LYS A 75 -14.82 -3.80 -17.50
C LYS A 75 -14.15 -3.63 -16.14
N ALA A 76 -14.19 -2.42 -15.61
CA ALA A 76 -13.90 -2.16 -14.20
C ALA A 76 -15.18 -2.29 -13.35
N ASP A 77 -15.02 -2.63 -12.07
CA ASP A 77 -16.07 -2.60 -11.04
C ASP A 77 -15.78 -1.48 -10.02
N PRO A 78 -16.12 -0.22 -10.33
CA PRO A 78 -15.82 0.92 -9.46
C PRO A 78 -16.66 0.94 -8.17
N ARG A 79 -17.56 -0.02 -7.96
CA ARG A 79 -18.39 -0.09 -6.74
C ARG A 79 -17.66 -0.71 -5.55
N THR A 80 -16.56 -1.41 -5.81
CA THR A 80 -15.80 -2.11 -4.77
C THR A 80 -14.31 -1.70 -4.75
N PRO A 81 -13.99 -0.39 -4.69
CA PRO A 81 -12.60 0.05 -4.62
C PRO A 81 -11.98 -0.36 -3.27
N VAL A 82 -10.70 -0.69 -3.29
CA VAL A 82 -9.92 -1.06 -2.10
C VAL A 82 -8.74 -0.10 -1.98
N ALA A 83 -8.67 0.61 -0.85
CA ALA A 83 -7.51 1.43 -0.52
C ALA A 83 -6.38 0.52 -0.01
N VAL A 84 -5.20 0.61 -0.64
CA VAL A 84 -4.00 -0.14 -0.25
C VAL A 84 -2.96 0.83 0.30
N TYR A 85 -2.43 0.51 1.48
CA TYR A 85 -1.47 1.33 2.18
C TYR A 85 -0.11 0.64 2.25
N GLN A 86 0.96 1.42 2.42
CA GLN A 86 2.31 0.93 2.66
C GLN A 86 2.92 1.60 3.89
N PRO A 87 3.86 0.94 4.61
CA PRO A 87 4.50 1.53 5.77
C PRO A 87 5.27 2.81 5.40
N THR A 88 5.14 3.85 6.21
CA THR A 88 5.91 5.08 5.97
C THR A 88 7.37 4.91 6.40
N ALA A 89 8.30 5.61 5.75
CA ALA A 89 9.70 5.62 6.17
C ALA A 89 9.87 6.11 7.61
N ALA A 90 9.08 7.10 8.03
CA ALA A 90 9.07 7.61 9.39
C ALA A 90 8.67 6.53 10.41
N PHE A 91 7.64 5.74 10.10
CA PHE A 91 7.24 4.61 10.94
C PHE A 91 8.35 3.57 11.07
N ILE A 92 8.99 3.17 9.96
CA ILE A 92 10.11 2.22 9.99
C ILE A 92 11.28 2.77 10.81
N ALA A 93 11.56 4.07 10.72
CA ALA A 93 12.59 4.75 11.50
C ALA A 93 12.25 4.89 13.00
N GLY A 94 11.01 4.62 13.40
CA GLY A 94 10.52 4.88 14.76
C GLY A 94 10.26 6.35 15.05
N ALA A 95 10.17 7.20 14.03
CA ALA A 95 9.81 8.60 14.16
C ALA A 95 8.29 8.79 14.32
N PRO A 96 7.83 9.89 14.93
CA PRO A 96 6.41 10.22 14.99
C PRO A 96 5.80 10.40 13.59
N GLY A 97 4.57 9.93 13.40
CA GLY A 97 3.84 10.04 12.13
C GLY A 97 2.82 8.92 11.96
N ALA A 98 2.14 8.91 10.81
CA ALA A 98 1.23 7.83 10.46
C ALA A 98 2.02 6.54 10.16
N PRO A 99 1.56 5.36 10.63
CA PRO A 99 2.23 4.09 10.40
C PRO A 99 2.28 3.71 8.92
N ALA A 100 1.27 4.12 8.17
CA ALA A 100 1.13 3.80 6.76
C ALA A 100 0.54 5.00 6.00
N GLU A 101 0.83 5.05 4.70
CA GLU A 101 0.28 6.04 3.78
C GLU A 101 -0.38 5.35 2.59
N LEU A 102 -1.37 6.02 1.99
CA LEU A 102 -2.06 5.48 0.82
C LEU A 102 -1.06 5.30 -0.32
N ALA A 103 -0.89 4.08 -0.79
CA ALA A 103 -0.06 3.76 -1.93
C ALA A 103 -0.87 3.85 -3.24
N TYR A 104 -2.07 3.25 -3.26
CA TYR A 104 -2.97 3.28 -4.41
C TYR A 104 -4.38 2.86 -4.03
N VAL A 105 -5.32 3.15 -4.93
CA VAL A 105 -6.68 2.58 -4.90
C VAL A 105 -6.76 1.50 -5.96
N ALA A 106 -7.04 0.27 -5.51
CA ALA A 106 -7.28 -0.89 -6.34
C ALA A 106 -8.75 -0.98 -6.73
N VAL A 107 -9.04 -1.10 -8.03
CA VAL A 107 -10.40 -1.32 -8.53
C VAL A 107 -10.44 -2.67 -9.26
N PRO A 108 -11.25 -3.64 -8.78
CA PRO A 108 -11.42 -4.92 -9.46
C PRO A 108 -11.90 -4.74 -10.89
N ALA A 109 -11.44 -5.59 -11.79
CA ALA A 109 -11.75 -5.53 -13.20
C ALA A 109 -11.78 -6.93 -13.83
N THR A 110 -12.30 -6.99 -15.05
CA THR A 110 -12.24 -8.15 -15.94
C THR A 110 -11.47 -7.73 -17.19
N LEU A 111 -10.54 -8.56 -17.65
CA LEU A 111 -9.82 -8.39 -18.91
C LEU A 111 -10.70 -8.78 -20.10
N GLY A 112 -10.24 -8.47 -21.32
CA GLY A 112 -10.92 -8.88 -22.54
C GLY A 112 -11.12 -10.40 -22.68
N ASN A 113 -10.22 -11.21 -22.13
CA ASN A 113 -10.34 -12.67 -22.11
C ASN A 113 -11.14 -13.24 -20.93
N GLY A 114 -11.78 -12.40 -20.13
CA GLY A 114 -12.59 -12.82 -18.99
C GLY A 114 -11.80 -13.04 -17.69
N ASN A 115 -10.47 -13.00 -17.72
CA ASN A 115 -9.67 -13.16 -16.52
C ASN A 115 -9.87 -11.98 -15.56
N ALA A 116 -9.76 -12.26 -14.26
CA ALA A 116 -9.73 -11.22 -13.24
C ALA A 116 -8.47 -10.34 -13.39
N ALA A 117 -8.65 -9.06 -13.16
CA ALA A 117 -7.59 -8.07 -13.08
C ALA A 117 -7.92 -7.03 -11.99
N THR A 118 -6.94 -6.22 -11.64
CA THR A 118 -7.11 -5.05 -10.78
C THR A 118 -6.49 -3.85 -11.48
N LEU A 119 -7.21 -2.75 -11.56
CA LEU A 119 -6.66 -1.45 -11.94
C LEU A 119 -6.09 -0.76 -10.71
N TRP A 120 -4.87 -0.23 -10.80
CA TRP A 120 -4.31 0.59 -9.73
C TRP A 120 -4.32 2.05 -10.13
N SER A 121 -4.89 2.87 -9.24
CA SER A 121 -5.00 4.30 -9.41
C SER A 121 -4.26 5.04 -8.31
N GLN A 122 -3.61 6.14 -8.67
CA GLN A 122 -2.92 7.02 -7.73
C GLN A 122 -3.31 8.47 -7.98
N ARG A 123 -3.00 9.34 -7.01
CA ARG A 123 -3.17 10.78 -7.16
C ARG A 123 -2.13 11.31 -8.16
N GLU A 124 -2.57 12.17 -9.07
CA GLU A 124 -1.71 12.88 -10.03
C GLU A 124 -2.11 14.35 -10.05
N GLY A 125 -1.28 15.21 -9.44
CA GLY A 125 -1.65 16.60 -9.19
C GLY A 125 -2.92 16.70 -8.35
N SER A 126 -3.93 17.42 -8.85
CA SER A 126 -5.26 17.52 -8.23
C SER A 126 -6.23 16.40 -8.65
N GLY A 127 -5.79 15.47 -9.50
CA GLY A 127 -6.61 14.42 -10.09
C GLY A 127 -6.17 13.01 -9.71
N TRP A 128 -6.67 12.04 -10.47
CA TRP A 128 -6.35 10.63 -10.33
C TRP A 128 -5.98 10.07 -11.70
N SER A 129 -5.14 9.05 -11.75
CA SER A 129 -4.85 8.32 -12.98
C SER A 129 -4.60 6.84 -12.72
N VAL A 130 -4.92 6.03 -13.73
CA VAL A 130 -4.64 4.59 -13.73
C VAL A 130 -3.21 4.38 -14.20
N PHE A 131 -2.35 3.91 -13.31
CA PHE A 131 -0.93 3.69 -13.60
C PHE A 131 -0.59 2.22 -13.84
N ASN A 132 -1.44 1.26 -13.42
CA ASN A 132 -1.17 -0.16 -13.63
C ASN A 132 -2.45 -1.00 -13.87
N VAL A 133 -2.26 -2.13 -14.56
CA VAL A 133 -3.22 -3.25 -14.64
C VAL A 133 -2.53 -4.48 -14.10
N ALA A 134 -2.97 -4.96 -12.94
CA ALA A 134 -2.47 -6.17 -12.30
C ALA A 134 -3.34 -7.38 -12.66
N SER A 135 -2.75 -8.56 -12.71
CA SER A 135 -3.47 -9.82 -12.89
C SER A 135 -4.12 -10.28 -11.58
N GLY A 136 -5.32 -10.84 -11.65
CA GLY A 136 -6.03 -11.37 -10.49
C GLY A 136 -6.78 -10.29 -9.70
N ASP A 137 -7.20 -10.63 -8.48
CA ASP A 137 -8.08 -9.82 -7.64
C ASP A 137 -7.65 -9.82 -6.16
N ILE A 138 -6.34 -9.94 -5.90
CA ILE A 138 -5.81 -10.14 -4.54
C ILE A 138 -6.25 -9.02 -3.58
N GLU A 139 -6.25 -7.77 -4.02
CA GLU A 139 -6.66 -6.63 -3.19
C GLU A 139 -8.14 -6.75 -2.79
N LYS A 140 -9.01 -7.20 -3.69
CA LYS A 140 -10.43 -7.44 -3.39
C LYS A 140 -10.59 -8.53 -2.32
N ARG A 141 -9.93 -9.67 -2.51
CA ARG A 141 -10.03 -10.80 -1.56
C ARG A 141 -9.50 -10.44 -0.19
N LEU A 142 -8.37 -9.74 -0.13
CA LEU A 142 -7.72 -9.40 1.14
C LEU A 142 -8.36 -8.18 1.81
N GLY A 143 -8.82 -7.19 1.04
CA GLY A 143 -9.56 -6.04 1.54
C GLY A 143 -10.83 -6.43 2.28
N GLY A 144 -11.55 -7.46 1.81
CA GLY A 144 -12.71 -8.01 2.53
C GLY A 144 -12.39 -8.65 3.89
N ARG A 145 -11.10 -8.85 4.22
CA ARG A 145 -10.63 -9.48 5.47
C ARG A 145 -10.08 -8.47 6.49
N THR A 146 -10.10 -7.16 6.20
CA THR A 146 -9.54 -6.14 7.11
C THR A 146 -10.48 -5.74 8.24
N GLY A 147 -11.77 -6.08 8.15
CA GLY A 147 -12.77 -5.66 9.13
C GLY A 147 -12.94 -4.15 9.14
N LYS A 148 -12.70 -3.51 10.29
CA LYS A 148 -12.75 -2.04 10.44
C LYS A 148 -11.40 -1.36 10.13
N GLY A 149 -10.36 -2.16 9.97
CA GLY A 149 -9.00 -1.72 9.69
C GLY A 149 -8.73 -1.43 8.22
N TYR A 150 -7.44 -1.27 7.90
CA TYR A 150 -6.97 -1.02 6.54
C TYR A 150 -6.09 -2.15 6.00
N LEU A 151 -6.02 -2.26 4.67
CA LEU A 151 -5.19 -3.24 3.97
C LEU A 151 -3.79 -2.65 3.78
N LEU A 152 -2.79 -3.31 4.36
CA LEU A 152 -1.39 -2.93 4.25
C LEU A 152 -0.65 -3.95 3.36
N SER A 153 0.17 -3.44 2.46
CA SER A 153 1.09 -4.24 1.63
C SER A 153 2.54 -3.94 1.99
N GLU A 154 3.37 -4.97 2.00
CA GLU A 154 4.83 -4.87 2.07
C GLU A 154 5.43 -5.43 0.77
N PRO A 155 5.58 -4.61 -0.30
CA PRO A 155 5.92 -5.10 -1.64
C PRO A 155 7.23 -5.88 -1.69
N GLN A 156 8.26 -5.43 -0.96
CA GLN A 156 9.58 -6.05 -0.92
C GLN A 156 9.55 -7.48 -0.35
N ALA A 157 8.60 -7.78 0.53
CA ALA A 157 8.39 -9.12 1.07
C ALA A 157 7.25 -9.89 0.37
N GLY A 158 6.48 -9.23 -0.51
CA GLY A 158 5.27 -9.79 -1.10
C GLY A 158 4.18 -10.09 -0.06
N ALA A 159 4.21 -9.43 1.10
CA ALA A 159 3.33 -9.75 2.23
C ALA A 159 2.16 -8.76 2.37
N TRP A 160 1.07 -9.26 2.92
CA TRP A 160 -0.18 -8.51 3.10
C TRP A 160 -0.71 -8.63 4.53
N TYR A 161 -1.23 -7.53 5.06
CA TYR A 161 -1.68 -7.44 6.44
C TYR A 161 -2.99 -6.65 6.55
N ALA A 162 -3.79 -7.00 7.56
CA ALA A 162 -4.87 -6.15 8.06
C ALA A 162 -4.36 -5.42 9.29
N VAL A 163 -4.55 -4.11 9.36
CA VAL A 163 -4.20 -3.31 10.53
C VAL A 163 -5.45 -2.69 11.13
N ASP A 164 -5.77 -3.04 12.37
CA ASP A 164 -6.91 -2.54 13.14
C ASP A 164 -6.43 -2.07 14.52
N GLY A 165 -6.30 -0.76 14.69
CA GLY A 165 -5.65 -0.15 15.84
C GLY A 165 -4.20 -0.64 16.00
N ASP A 166 -3.87 -1.12 17.20
CA ASP A 166 -2.54 -1.70 17.50
C ASP A 166 -2.38 -3.15 17.02
N THR A 167 -3.39 -3.77 16.38
CA THR A 167 -3.29 -5.16 15.92
C THR A 167 -2.97 -5.23 14.43
N VAL A 168 -1.86 -5.91 14.10
CA VAL A 168 -1.48 -6.29 12.73
C VAL A 168 -1.72 -7.79 12.55
N THR A 169 -2.55 -8.17 11.59
CA THR A 169 -2.86 -9.58 11.25
C THR A 169 -2.27 -9.93 9.89
N VAL A 170 -1.51 -11.02 9.82
CA VAL A 170 -0.98 -11.55 8.56
C VAL A 170 -2.11 -12.11 7.70
N LEU A 171 -2.28 -11.58 6.49
CA LEU A 171 -3.31 -12.03 5.56
C LEU A 171 -2.78 -13.00 4.50
N ASP A 172 -1.59 -12.74 3.97
CA ASP A 172 -0.95 -13.54 2.93
C ASP A 172 0.54 -13.20 2.75
N GLY A 173 1.31 -14.09 2.12
CA GLY A 173 2.65 -13.80 1.56
C GLY A 173 3.82 -13.63 2.55
N SER A 174 3.56 -13.55 3.86
CA SER A 174 4.63 -13.45 4.87
C SER A 174 5.48 -14.73 4.91
N SER A 175 6.80 -14.57 4.79
CA SER A 175 7.77 -15.68 4.91
C SER A 175 8.16 -16.00 6.35
N VAL A 176 7.84 -15.11 7.29
CA VAL A 176 8.30 -15.17 8.69
C VAL A 176 7.17 -15.42 9.70
N ALA A 177 5.91 -15.36 9.26
CA ALA A 177 4.74 -15.54 10.11
C ALA A 177 3.61 -16.21 9.33
N LYS A 178 2.77 -16.98 10.01
CA LYS A 178 1.68 -17.74 9.36
C LYS A 178 0.48 -16.83 9.10
N THR A 179 -0.28 -17.13 8.04
CA THR A 179 -1.57 -16.48 7.80
C THR A 179 -2.49 -16.61 9.02
N GLY A 180 -3.08 -15.49 9.45
CA GLY A 180 -3.92 -15.38 10.64
C GLY A 180 -3.17 -15.06 11.92
N GLU A 181 -1.83 -15.13 11.92
CA GLU A 181 -1.01 -14.70 13.06
C GLU A 181 -1.14 -13.19 13.30
N LYS A 182 -1.12 -12.80 14.57
CA LYS A 182 -1.31 -11.43 15.02
C LYS A 182 -0.07 -10.94 15.76
N MET A 183 0.26 -9.67 15.57
CA MET A 183 1.31 -8.98 16.31
C MET A 183 0.86 -7.55 16.61
N THR A 184 1.53 -6.90 17.57
CA THR A 184 1.30 -5.48 17.83
C THR A 184 1.89 -4.63 16.71
N LEU A 185 1.38 -3.41 16.52
CA LEU A 185 1.91 -2.47 15.55
C LEU A 185 3.39 -2.13 15.86
N ALA A 186 3.74 -2.07 17.14
CA ALA A 186 5.12 -1.90 17.60
C ALA A 186 6.05 -3.07 17.23
N ALA A 187 5.58 -4.32 17.37
CA ALA A 187 6.36 -5.51 16.98
C ALA A 187 6.54 -5.57 15.46
N TYR A 188 5.49 -5.24 14.71
CA TYR A 188 5.56 -5.13 13.25
C TYR A 188 6.59 -4.08 12.81
N ARG A 189 6.59 -2.90 13.44
CA ARG A 189 7.59 -1.85 13.21
C ARG A 189 9.02 -2.34 13.45
N GLN A 190 9.27 -3.03 14.56
CA GLN A 190 10.60 -3.59 14.85
C GLN A 190 11.05 -4.59 13.78
N ALA A 191 10.13 -5.41 13.28
CA ALA A 191 10.41 -6.33 12.19
C ALA A 191 10.74 -5.59 10.89
N LEU A 192 10.03 -4.52 10.56
CA LEU A 192 10.35 -3.65 9.41
C LEU A 192 11.70 -2.95 9.57
N GLN A 193 11.99 -2.40 10.75
CA GLN A 193 13.26 -1.73 11.04
C GLN A 193 14.45 -2.68 10.89
N SER A 194 14.29 -3.94 11.33
CA SER A 194 15.29 -4.99 11.13
C SER A 194 15.53 -5.32 9.65
N ARG A 195 14.47 -5.30 8.81
CA ARG A 195 14.56 -5.61 7.37
C ARG A 195 15.06 -4.44 6.50
N TYR A 196 14.69 -3.21 6.86
CA TYR A 196 14.78 -2.05 5.98
C TYR A 196 15.43 -0.82 6.62
N GLY A 197 15.71 -0.82 7.92
CA GLY A 197 16.24 0.35 8.63
C GLY A 197 17.57 0.85 8.07
N ASP A 198 18.37 -0.04 7.51
CA ASP A 198 19.64 0.26 6.84
C ASP A 198 19.48 0.83 5.42
N LYS A 199 18.26 0.84 4.87
CA LYS A 199 17.91 1.27 3.50
C LYS A 199 17.02 2.52 3.47
N LEU A 200 16.76 3.13 4.62
CA LEU A 200 15.95 4.35 4.70
C LEU A 200 16.68 5.57 4.11
N PRO A 201 15.96 6.63 3.72
CA PRO A 201 16.58 7.89 3.32
C PRO A 201 17.58 8.40 4.37
N GLY A 202 18.76 8.84 3.94
CA GLY A 202 19.87 9.26 4.80
C GLY A 202 20.74 8.13 5.37
N SER A 203 20.39 6.87 5.18
CA SER A 203 21.21 5.71 5.56
C SER A 203 22.55 5.64 4.82
N THR A 204 23.46 4.78 5.25
CA THR A 204 24.70 4.51 4.49
C THR A 204 24.40 3.93 3.11
N TYR A 205 23.39 3.07 3.02
CA TYR A 205 22.92 2.50 1.75
C TYR A 205 22.47 3.61 0.77
N ASP A 206 21.69 4.57 1.27
CA ASP A 206 21.25 5.74 0.49
C ASP A 206 22.42 6.65 0.08
N ARG A 207 23.28 7.01 1.04
CA ARG A 207 24.44 7.90 0.80
C ARG A 207 25.48 7.33 -0.17
N THR A 208 25.55 6.01 -0.31
CA THR A 208 26.48 5.33 -1.23
C THR A 208 25.89 5.13 -2.63
N GLY A 209 24.64 5.55 -2.87
CA GLY A 209 23.96 5.39 -4.16
C GLY A 209 23.56 3.94 -4.47
N ALA A 210 23.66 3.03 -3.50
CA ALA A 210 23.36 1.61 -3.68
C ALA A 210 21.86 1.35 -3.98
N ALA A 211 20.99 2.34 -3.71
CA ALA A 211 19.57 2.32 -4.06
C ALA A 211 19.27 2.40 -5.58
N GLY A 212 20.28 2.48 -6.44
CA GLY A 212 20.11 2.53 -7.89
C GLY A 212 19.99 3.94 -8.46
N GLY A 213 20.36 4.97 -7.70
CA GLY A 213 20.59 6.30 -8.23
C GLY A 213 21.95 6.32 -8.94
N TYR A 214 21.98 6.64 -10.23
CA TYR A 214 23.21 6.97 -10.94
C TYR A 214 24.12 7.81 -10.02
N GLY A 215 25.30 7.27 -9.68
CA GLY A 215 26.27 7.99 -8.87
C GLY A 215 26.49 9.39 -9.46
N ALA A 216 26.61 10.39 -8.58
CA ALA A 216 26.64 11.80 -8.95
C ALA A 216 27.55 12.06 -10.18
N PRO A 217 27.02 12.58 -11.31
CA PRO A 217 27.88 13.21 -12.30
C PRO A 217 28.44 14.51 -11.72
N PRO A 218 29.69 14.88 -12.04
CA PRO A 218 30.28 16.13 -11.55
C PRO A 218 29.45 17.32 -12.02
N ALA A 219 29.38 18.36 -11.17
CA ALA A 219 28.55 19.54 -11.35
C ALA A 219 28.60 20.10 -12.79
N GLY A 220 27.45 20.11 -13.44
CA GLY A 220 27.22 20.73 -14.74
C GLY A 220 25.72 20.85 -14.96
N ASP A 221 25.24 22.09 -15.04
CA ASP A 221 23.83 22.45 -15.21
C ASP A 221 23.17 21.68 -16.36
N THR A 222 22.06 21.01 -16.05
CA THR A 222 20.91 20.88 -16.96
C THR A 222 19.69 20.40 -16.20
N SER A 223 18.63 21.21 -16.26
CA SER A 223 17.30 20.92 -15.75
C SER A 223 16.72 19.64 -16.39
N VAL A 224 16.43 18.63 -15.58
CA VAL A 224 15.67 17.44 -16.00
C VAL A 224 14.53 17.18 -14.99
N PRO A 225 13.28 16.96 -15.45
CA PRO A 225 12.12 16.79 -14.57
C PRO A 225 12.20 15.54 -13.69
N TRP A 226 11.74 15.70 -12.46
CA TRP A 226 11.72 14.75 -11.35
C TRP A 226 10.58 13.75 -11.52
N TRP A 227 10.90 12.52 -11.93
CA TRP A 227 9.99 11.38 -11.82
C TRP A 227 10.78 10.09 -11.53
N PRO A 228 10.99 9.72 -10.25
CA PRO A 228 11.54 8.42 -9.94
C PRO A 228 10.62 7.64 -9.02
N TYR A 229 9.59 6.99 -9.58
CA TYR A 229 9.02 5.76 -9.02
C TYR A 229 8.58 4.84 -10.17
N ALA A 230 9.58 4.31 -10.87
CA ALA A 230 9.41 3.16 -11.77
C ALA A 230 10.48 2.11 -11.42
N ILE A 231 10.54 1.69 -10.15
CA ILE A 231 11.18 0.44 -9.77
C ILE A 231 10.06 -0.59 -9.62
N GLY A 232 9.81 -1.28 -10.71
CA GLY A 232 8.80 -2.34 -10.82
C GLY A 232 8.75 -3.02 -12.17
N ALA A 233 9.65 -2.67 -13.10
CA ALA A 233 9.87 -3.42 -14.32
C ALA A 233 11.38 -3.65 -14.46
N VAL A 234 11.80 -4.90 -14.23
CA VAL A 234 13.03 -5.59 -14.65
C VAL A 234 13.40 -6.58 -13.54
N PHE A 235 12.74 -7.74 -13.55
CA PHE A 235 13.32 -8.95 -12.94
C PHE A 235 12.97 -10.27 -13.63
N LEU A 236 12.51 -10.25 -14.89
CA LEU A 236 12.30 -11.49 -15.67
C LEU A 236 12.80 -11.38 -17.11
N ALA A 237 14.11 -11.17 -17.28
CA ALA A 237 14.77 -11.34 -18.57
C ALA A 237 16.09 -12.13 -18.53
N ALA A 238 16.46 -12.74 -17.40
CA ALA A 238 17.72 -13.50 -17.29
C ALA A 238 17.55 -15.04 -17.31
N ALA A 239 16.32 -15.58 -17.33
CA ALA A 239 16.10 -17.03 -17.41
C ALA A 239 15.83 -17.55 -18.85
N GLY A 240 15.57 -16.65 -19.82
CA GLY A 240 15.20 -17.03 -21.20
C GLY A 240 16.37 -17.31 -22.15
N ALA A 241 17.58 -16.82 -21.85
CA ALA A 241 18.75 -17.00 -22.73
C ALA A 241 19.44 -18.36 -22.54
N ALA A 242 19.30 -19.00 -21.38
CA ALA A 242 19.94 -20.29 -21.11
C ALA A 242 19.17 -21.50 -21.68
N VAL A 243 17.84 -21.39 -21.84
CA VAL A 243 17.00 -22.49 -22.35
C VAL A 243 17.02 -22.57 -23.89
N THR A 244 17.15 -21.43 -24.57
CA THR A 244 17.18 -21.36 -26.05
C THR A 244 18.49 -21.88 -26.66
N LEU A 245 19.61 -21.82 -25.93
CA LEU A 245 20.90 -22.38 -26.39
C LEU A 245 21.01 -23.90 -26.23
N ARG A 246 20.21 -24.53 -25.35
CA ARG A 246 20.29 -25.98 -25.09
C ARG A 246 19.46 -26.84 -26.06
N LEU A 247 18.45 -26.25 -26.71
CA LEU A 247 17.59 -26.93 -27.70
C LEU A 247 18.10 -26.84 -29.15
N ARG A 248 19.21 -26.11 -29.40
CA ARG A 248 19.84 -26.04 -30.73
C ARG A 248 21.06 -26.97 -30.88
N ARG A 249 21.34 -27.79 -29.88
CA ARG A 249 22.51 -28.70 -29.85
C ARG A 249 22.16 -30.15 -29.52
N GLN A 250 20.90 -30.53 -29.66
CA GLN A 250 20.45 -31.91 -29.79
C GLN A 250 19.59 -32.01 -31.05
#